data_AF-A0A0B2BXB9-F1
#
_entry.id   AF-A0A0B2BXB9-F1
#
_cell.length_a   1.000
_cell.length_b   1.000
_cell.length_c   1.000
_cell.angle_alpha   90.00
_cell.angle_beta   90.00
_cell.angle_gamma   90.00
#
_symmetry.space_group_name_H-M   'P 1'
#
loop_
_entity.id
_entity.type
_entity.pdbx_description
1 polymer ?
#
loop_
_entity_poly.entity_id
_entity_poly.type
_entity_poly.pdbx_seq_one_letter_code
_entity_poly.pdbx_strand_id
1 'polypeptide(L)'
;MSKRTQSVGVAFPADILAEVDQLAADRSMSRTELVCAAIRVGLPLMRIGIAVNTRRTLAILEHTQLALSLLIERESPDDAAELLRLAFRNVDAHHG
;
A
#
# COMPACT_ATOMS: atom_id res chain seq x y z
N MET A 1 7.84 -27.66 5.07
CA MET A 1 6.69 -28.20 4.29
C MET A 1 6.70 -27.54 2.91
N SER A 2 6.80 -28.33 1.84
CA SER A 2 6.76 -27.80 0.47
C SER A 2 5.38 -27.20 0.20
N LYS A 3 5.31 -25.89 -0.05
CA LYS A 3 4.05 -25.24 -0.45
C LYS A 3 3.70 -25.77 -1.84
N ARG A 4 2.65 -26.59 -1.93
CA ARG A 4 2.07 -26.98 -3.24
C ARG A 4 1.66 -25.71 -3.97
N THR A 5 2.37 -25.38 -5.03
CA THR A 5 1.97 -24.35 -5.98
C THR A 5 1.05 -24.99 -7.02
N GLN A 6 -0.02 -24.29 -7.38
CA GLN A 6 -0.90 -24.65 -8.49
C GLN A 6 -0.78 -23.55 -9.53
N SER A 7 -0.55 -23.92 -10.80
CA SER A 7 -0.54 -22.96 -11.90
C SER A 7 -1.96 -22.62 -12.31
N VAL A 8 -2.18 -21.34 -12.61
CA VAL A 8 -3.42 -20.83 -13.19
C VAL A 8 -3.04 -20.03 -14.44
N GLY A 9 -3.68 -20.34 -15.57
CA GLY A 9 -3.53 -19.56 -16.80
C GLY A 9 -4.48 -18.37 -16.79
N VAL A 10 -3.96 -17.17 -16.98
CA VAL A 10 -4.74 -15.92 -17.05
C VAL A 10 -4.26 -15.11 -18.24
N ALA A 11 -5.19 -14.61 -19.05
CA ALA A 11 -4.88 -13.69 -20.13
C ALA A 11 -4.92 -12.26 -19.62
N PHE A 12 -3.89 -11.48 -19.94
CA PHE A 12 -3.83 -10.05 -19.64
C PHE A 12 -3.92 -9.24 -20.94
N PRO A 13 -4.57 -8.07 -20.92
CA PRO A 13 -4.38 -7.05 -21.95
C PRO A 13 -2.89 -6.72 -22.12
N ALA A 14 -2.47 -6.43 -23.36
CA ALA A 14 -1.05 -6.27 -23.71
C ALA A 14 -0.41 -5.05 -23.02
N ASP A 15 -1.17 -3.98 -22.84
CA ASP A 15 -0.80 -2.78 -22.09
C ASP A 15 -0.55 -3.08 -20.61
N ILE A 16 -1.48 -3.80 -19.95
CA ILE A 16 -1.31 -4.20 -18.55
C ILE A 16 -0.11 -5.12 -18.38
N LEU A 17 0.11 -6.06 -19.30
CA LEU A 17 1.26 -6.95 -19.24
C LEU A 17 2.58 -6.17 -19.37
N ALA A 18 2.63 -5.14 -20.22
CA ALA A 18 3.80 -4.28 -20.35
C ALA A 18 4.07 -3.48 -19.06
N GLU A 19 3.03 -2.96 -18.40
CA GLU A 19 3.16 -2.28 -17.10
C GLU A 19 3.69 -3.23 -16.00
N VAL A 20 3.18 -4.46 -15.97
CA VAL A 20 3.66 -5.50 -15.03
C VAL A 20 5.13 -5.82 -15.29
N ASP A 21 5.54 -5.97 -16.55
CA ASP A 21 6.94 -6.26 -16.90
C ASP A 21 7.87 -5.12 -16.53
N GLN A 22 7.45 -3.87 -16.76
CA GLN A 22 8.24 -2.70 -16.41
C GLN A 22 8.40 -2.57 -14.90
N LEU A 23 7.31 -2.69 -14.13
CA LEU A 23 7.37 -2.63 -12.67
C LEU A 23 8.19 -3.79 -12.06
N ALA A 24 8.16 -4.95 -12.70
CA ALA A 24 8.96 -6.11 -12.27
C ALA A 24 10.46 -5.81 -12.45
N ALA A 25 10.85 -5.23 -13.58
CA ALA A 25 12.21 -4.79 -13.84
C ALA A 25 12.67 -3.72 -12.84
N ASP A 26 11.85 -2.69 -12.59
CA ASP A 26 12.15 -1.60 -11.66
C ASP A 26 12.39 -2.10 -10.23
N ARG A 27 11.68 -3.17 -9.82
CA ARG A 27 11.79 -3.76 -8.48
C ARG A 27 12.72 -4.96 -8.40
N SER A 28 13.42 -5.31 -9.48
CA SER A 28 14.26 -6.51 -9.57
C SER A 28 13.52 -7.80 -9.15
N MET A 29 12.24 -7.91 -9.52
CA MET A 29 11.37 -9.05 -9.25
C MET A 29 11.09 -9.81 -10.55
N SER A 30 10.83 -11.11 -10.47
CA SER A 30 10.24 -11.83 -11.60
C SER A 30 8.77 -11.42 -11.81
N ARG A 31 8.28 -11.55 -13.05
CA ARG A 31 6.86 -11.35 -13.39
C ARG A 31 5.93 -12.13 -12.45
N THR A 32 6.27 -13.40 -12.18
CA THR A 32 5.47 -14.26 -11.29
C THR A 32 5.42 -13.73 -9.87
N GLU A 33 6.55 -13.28 -9.32
CA GLU A 33 6.61 -12.71 -7.97
C GLU A 33 5.77 -11.43 -7.89
N LEU A 34 5.89 -10.56 -8.89
CA LEU A 34 5.13 -9.31 -8.92
C LEU A 34 3.62 -9.58 -9.02
N VAL A 35 3.18 -10.46 -9.91
CA VAL A 35 1.76 -10.83 -10.04
C VAL A 35 1.23 -11.46 -8.76
N CYS A 36 2.01 -12.34 -8.12
CA CYS A 36 1.62 -12.92 -6.84
C CYS A 36 1.53 -11.86 -5.73
N ALA A 37 2.46 -10.90 -5.69
CA ALA A 37 2.41 -9.78 -4.75
C ALA A 37 1.17 -8.90 -4.99
N ALA A 38 0.87 -8.57 -6.23
CA ALA A 38 -0.31 -7.80 -6.62
C ALA A 38 -1.60 -8.52 -6.20
N ILE A 39 -1.72 -9.83 -6.44
CA ILE A 39 -2.89 -10.62 -6.02
C ILE A 39 -3.03 -10.67 -4.50
N ARG A 40 -1.92 -10.81 -3.76
CA ARG A 40 -1.95 -10.80 -2.27
C ARG A 40 -2.47 -9.50 -1.70
N VAL A 41 -2.27 -8.37 -2.38
CA VAL A 41 -2.79 -7.06 -1.98
C VAL A 41 -4.22 -6.85 -2.50
N GLY A 42 -4.48 -7.18 -3.77
CA GLY A 42 -5.77 -6.92 -4.41
C GLY A 42 -6.91 -7.79 -3.87
N LEU A 43 -6.66 -9.07 -3.60
CA LEU A 43 -7.72 -10.00 -3.18
C LEU A 43 -8.37 -9.61 -1.84
N PRO A 44 -7.62 -9.24 -0.77
CA PRO A 44 -8.22 -8.68 0.43
C PRO A 44 -9.04 -7.40 0.20
N LEU A 45 -8.54 -6.47 -0.62
CA LEU A 45 -9.25 -5.22 -0.92
C LEU A 45 -10.59 -5.48 -1.61
N MET A 46 -10.60 -6.41 -2.58
CA MET A 46 -11.81 -6.84 -3.27
C MET A 46 -12.80 -7.53 -2.33
N ARG A 47 -12.32 -8.33 -1.35
CA ARG A 47 -13.19 -9.00 -0.36
C ARG A 47 -13.94 -8.04 0.54
N ILE A 48 -13.39 -6.85 0.79
CA ILE A 48 -14.04 -5.82 1.62
C ILE A 48 -15.04 -5.00 0.77
N GLY A 49 -15.23 -5.34 -0.52
CA GLY A 49 -16.12 -4.62 -1.43
C GLY A 49 -15.59 -3.25 -1.83
N ILE A 50 -14.30 -2.99 -1.59
CA ILE A 50 -13.70 -1.69 -1.85
C ILE A 50 -13.17 -1.70 -3.30
N ALA A 51 -13.92 -1.09 -4.21
CA ALA A 51 -13.33 -0.49 -5.39
C ALA A 51 -12.58 0.76 -4.92
N VAL A 52 -11.31 0.60 -4.54
CA VAL A 52 -10.50 1.69 -3.98
C VAL A 52 -10.36 2.76 -5.04
N ASN A 53 -11.09 3.86 -4.93
CA ASN A 53 -10.75 5.07 -5.65
C ASN A 53 -9.50 5.65 -4.97
N THR A 54 -8.32 5.23 -5.42
CA THR A 54 -7.04 5.56 -4.81
C THR A 54 -6.87 7.06 -4.61
N ARG A 55 -7.29 7.87 -5.57
CA ARG A 55 -7.25 9.34 -5.46
C ARG A 55 -8.10 9.84 -4.29
N ARG A 56 -9.34 9.35 -4.16
CA ARG A 56 -10.24 9.73 -3.08
C ARG A 56 -9.70 9.26 -1.73
N THR A 57 -9.18 8.04 -1.66
CA THR A 57 -8.59 7.50 -0.43
C THR A 57 -7.38 8.32 0.02
N LEU A 58 -6.46 8.64 -0.90
CA LEU A 58 -5.31 9.49 -0.60
C LEU A 58 -5.74 10.88 -0.13
N ALA A 59 -6.70 11.50 -0.81
CA ALA A 59 -7.20 12.82 -0.41
C ALA A 59 -7.82 12.81 0.99
N ILE A 60 -8.56 11.75 1.37
CA ILE A 60 -9.12 11.61 2.71
C ILE A 60 -8.01 11.43 3.76
N LEU A 61 -6.99 10.62 3.45
CA LEU A 61 -5.86 10.39 4.35
C LEU A 61 -5.07 11.68 4.57
N GLU A 62 -4.71 12.40 3.50
CA GLU A 62 -4.01 13.68 3.57
C GLU A 62 -4.82 14.73 4.32
N HIS A 63 -6.12 14.84 4.02
CA HIS A 63 -7.00 15.78 4.72
C HIS A 63 -7.07 15.48 6.22
N THR A 64 -7.25 14.21 6.59
CA THR A 64 -7.35 13.80 7.99
C THR A 64 -6.04 14.08 8.72
N GLN A 65 -4.91 13.75 8.10
CA GLN A 65 -3.59 14.00 8.68
C GLN A 65 -3.33 15.49 8.88
N LEU A 66 -3.64 16.31 7.89
CA LEU A 66 -3.49 17.75 7.99
C LEU A 66 -4.39 18.36 9.07
N ALA A 67 -5.65 17.93 9.14
CA ALA A 67 -6.59 18.39 10.17
C ALA A 67 -6.11 18.02 11.58
N LEU A 68 -5.57 16.82 11.76
CA LEU A 68 -5.00 16.37 13.03
C LEU A 68 -3.73 17.14 13.38
N SER A 69 -2.83 17.38 12.43
CA SER A 69 -1.62 18.19 12.65
C SER A 69 -1.97 19.60 13.11
N LEU A 70 -2.92 20.26 12.45
CA LEU A 70 -3.37 21.60 12.85
C LEU A 70 -3.99 21.62 14.25
N LEU A 71 -4.71 20.57 14.64
CA LEU A 71 -5.30 20.46 15.97
C LEU A 71 -4.23 20.24 17.04
N ILE A 72 -3.25 19.37 16.79
CA ILE A 72 -2.14 19.10 17.70
C ILE A 72 -1.25 20.33 17.84
N GLU A 73 -0.93 21.02 16.74
CA GLU A 73 -0.17 22.28 16.79
C GLU A 73 -0.89 23.35 17.62
N ARG A 74 -2.23 23.38 17.58
CA ARG A 74 -3.02 24.32 18.38
C ARG A 74 -3.04 23.96 19.87
N GLU A 75 -3.26 22.70 20.21
CA GLU A 75 -3.48 22.25 21.59
C GLU A 75 -2.18 21.89 22.34
N SER A 76 -1.13 21.48 21.61
CA SER A 76 0.13 20.98 22.16
C SER A 76 1.30 21.25 21.20
N PRO A 77 1.62 22.54 20.94
CA PRO A 77 2.62 22.93 19.94
C PRO A 77 4.01 22.35 20.21
N ASP A 78 4.40 22.23 21.48
CA ASP A 78 5.73 21.75 21.88
C ASP A 78 5.93 20.25 21.59
N ASP A 79 4.83 19.47 21.59
CA ASP A 79 4.86 18.01 21.40
C ASP A 79 4.52 17.59 19.96
N ALA A 80 4.01 18.51 19.13
CA ALA A 80 3.46 18.20 17.81
C ALA A 80 4.45 17.47 16.89
N ALA A 81 5.70 17.92 16.85
CA ALA A 81 6.75 17.31 16.04
C ALA A 81 7.18 15.93 16.59
N GLU A 82 7.18 15.77 17.91
CA GLU A 82 7.63 14.55 18.58
C GLU A 82 6.58 13.43 18.43
N LEU A 83 5.29 13.75 18.47
CA LEU A 83 4.20 12.79 18.30
C LEU A 83 4.24 12.11 16.92
N LEU A 84 4.49 12.86 15.86
CA LEU A 84 4.61 12.30 14.51
C LEU A 84 5.84 11.38 14.40
N ARG A 85 6.95 11.76 15.04
CA ARG A 85 8.18 10.95 15.08
C ARG A 85 7.99 9.65 15.84
N LEU A 86 7.25 9.66 16.96
CA LEU A 86 6.91 8.46 17.71
C LEU A 86 5.97 7.54 16.92
N ALA A 87 5.02 8.11 16.18
CA ALA A 87 4.13 7.34 15.32
C ALA A 87 4.90 6.55 14.25
N PHE A 88 5.84 7.19 13.53
CA PHE A 88 6.69 6.51 12.56
C PHE A 88 7.55 5.41 13.19
N ARG A 89 8.18 5.71 14.34
CA ARG A 89 8.98 4.71 15.07
C ARG A 89 8.14 3.47 15.45
N ASN A 90 6.90 3.66 15.86
CA ASN A 90 6.02 2.56 16.24
C ASN A 90 5.59 1.72 15.04
N VAL A 91 5.34 2.35 13.89
CA VAL A 91 5.06 1.65 12.64
C VAL A 91 6.24 0.78 12.23
N ASP A 92 7.46 1.33 12.22
CA ASP A 92 8.66 0.57 11.88
C ASP A 92 8.89 -0.61 12.83
N ALA A 93 8.59 -0.45 14.12
CA ALA A 93 8.79 -1.49 15.13
C ALA A 93 7.76 -2.64 15.06
N HIS A 94 6.55 -2.41 14.58
CA HIS A 94 5.45 -3.39 14.65
C HIS A 94 4.93 -3.85 13.28
N HIS A 95 5.21 -3.10 12.22
CA HIS A 95 4.65 -3.29 10.87
C HIS A 95 5.69 -3.19 9.74
N GLY A 96 6.97 -3.03 10.07
CA GLY A 96 8.12 -3.07 9.14
C GLY A 96 8.63 -4.47 8.85
#